data_AF-A0AAW1HHN2-F1
#
_entry.id   AF-A0AAW1HHN2-F1
#
_cell.length_a   1.000
_cell.length_b   1.000
_cell.length_c   1.000
_cell.angle_alpha   90.00
_cell.angle_beta   90.00
_cell.angle_gamma   90.00
#
_symmetry.space_group_name_H-M   'P 1'
#
loop_
_entity.id
_entity.type
_entity.pdbx_description
1 polymer ?
#
loop_
_entity_poly.entity_id
_entity_poly.type
_entity_poly.pdbx_seq_one_letter_code
_entity_poly.pdbx_strand_id
1 'polypeptide(L)'
;MVYLDRSLGTQLNQRALFRFEQIWVGEEGCEDVIKQAWESGADDVTTSISRCTNQLRDWKGVNIGNIMKAIHQRRRRLKRLNEGGRSAVQIQERKKLIDEIAQLTKQEEIFWRQRSRALCLKEGDKNTKYFHRKAG
;
A
#
# COMPACT_ATOMS: atom_id res chain seq x y z
N MET A 1 26.24 -4.26 -17.19
CA MET A 1 24.92 -3.63 -17.45
C MET A 1 24.27 -4.48 -18.54
N VAL A 2 23.42 -5.44 -18.15
CA VAL A 2 22.77 -6.36 -19.10
C VAL A 2 21.29 -6.40 -18.73
N TYR A 3 20.47 -6.14 -19.75
CA TYR A 3 19.03 -6.00 -19.71
C TYR A 3 18.37 -7.28 -19.18
N LEU A 4 17.46 -7.16 -18.21
CA LEU A 4 16.54 -8.23 -17.87
C LEU A 4 15.40 -8.25 -18.90
N ASP A 5 15.42 -9.29 -19.71
CA ASP A 5 14.44 -9.63 -20.72
C ASP A 5 13.04 -9.81 -20.10
N ARG A 6 12.05 -9.20 -20.77
CA ARG A 6 10.62 -9.22 -20.45
C ARG A 6 9.94 -10.43 -21.10
N SER A 7 10.44 -11.64 -20.85
CA SER A 7 9.81 -12.85 -21.36
C SER A 7 9.67 -13.89 -20.25
N LEU A 8 8.56 -13.81 -19.51
CA LEU A 8 7.85 -14.91 -18.84
C LEU A 8 6.60 -14.31 -18.16
N GLY A 9 5.75 -13.67 -18.97
CA GLY A 9 4.41 -13.27 -18.58
C GLY A 9 3.48 -14.48 -18.57
N THR A 10 3.70 -15.42 -17.66
CA THR A 10 2.77 -16.51 -17.42
C THR A 10 1.50 -15.91 -16.83
N GLN A 11 0.41 -15.99 -17.58
CA GLN A 11 -0.93 -15.47 -17.31
C GLN A 11 -1.28 -15.42 -15.80
N LEU A 12 -1.19 -14.22 -15.21
CA LEU A 12 -1.78 -13.91 -13.90
C LEU A 12 -3.30 -13.74 -14.06
N ASN A 13 -3.99 -14.80 -14.51
CA ASN A 13 -5.45 -14.84 -14.55
C ASN A 13 -6.00 -15.89 -13.58
N GLN A 14 -5.68 -15.69 -12.30
CA GLN A 14 -6.54 -16.13 -11.21
C GLN A 14 -6.97 -14.84 -10.53
N ARG A 15 -8.27 -14.51 -10.54
CA ARG A 15 -8.83 -13.38 -9.77
C ARG A 15 -8.15 -13.39 -8.40
N ALA A 16 -7.30 -12.38 -8.14
CA ALA A 16 -6.45 -12.38 -6.97
C ALA A 16 -7.33 -12.54 -5.72
N LEU A 17 -7.30 -13.74 -5.13
CA LEU A 17 -8.05 -14.03 -3.92
C LEU A 17 -7.68 -12.98 -2.89
N PHE A 18 -8.68 -12.32 -2.33
CA PHE A 18 -8.46 -11.39 -1.24
C PHE A 18 -7.85 -12.17 -0.08
N ARG A 19 -6.80 -11.60 0.52
CA ARG A 19 -6.22 -12.09 1.75
C ARG A 19 -6.05 -10.88 2.65
N PHE A 20 -6.59 -10.98 3.85
CA PHE A 20 -6.28 -10.03 4.90
C PHE A 20 -4.78 -10.10 5.19
N GLU A 21 -4.12 -8.95 5.18
CA GLU A 21 -2.72 -8.84 5.52
C GLU A 21 -2.64 -8.38 6.98
N GLN A 22 -1.98 -9.14 7.87
CA GLN A 22 -1.87 -8.83 9.31
C GLN A 22 -1.41 -7.39 9.58
N ILE A 23 -0.69 -6.81 8.62
CA ILE A 23 -0.18 -5.45 8.66
C ILE A 23 -1.28 -4.39 8.77
N TRP A 24 -2.47 -4.65 8.22
CA TRP A 24 -3.56 -3.67 8.21
C TRP A 24 -4.06 -3.37 9.62
N VAL A 25 -3.85 -4.27 10.59
CA VAL A 25 -4.23 -4.06 12.00
C VAL A 25 -3.54 -2.83 12.62
N GLY A 26 -2.35 -2.47 12.14
CA GLY A 26 -1.61 -1.29 12.62
C GLY A 26 -1.80 -0.03 11.77
N GLU A 27 -2.61 -0.09 10.71
CA GLU A 27 -2.84 1.04 9.81
C GLU A 27 -4.09 1.83 10.24
N GLU A 28 -3.96 3.15 10.27
CA GLU A 28 -5.05 4.07 10.61
C GLU A 28 -6.25 3.88 9.65
N GLY A 29 -7.44 3.69 10.21
CA GLY A 29 -8.68 3.49 9.46
C GLY A 29 -9.01 2.05 9.09
N CYS A 30 -8.11 1.07 9.30
CA CYS A 30 -8.46 -0.34 9.06
C CYS A 30 -9.58 -0.83 9.99
N GLU A 31 -9.47 -0.51 11.29
CA GLU A 31 -10.47 -0.91 12.29
C GLU A 31 -11.84 -0.30 12.00
N ASP A 32 -11.87 0.97 11.58
CA ASP A 32 -13.12 1.67 11.25
C ASP A 32 -13.83 1.04 10.06
N VAL A 33 -13.07 0.66 9.02
CA VAL A 33 -13.60 -0.05 7.84
C VAL A 33 -14.18 -1.41 8.24
N ILE A 34 -13.50 -2.13 9.13
CA ILE A 34 -14.01 -3.41 9.65
C ILE A 34 -15.32 -3.16 10.41
N LYS A 35 -15.33 -2.25 11.39
CA LYS A 35 -16.53 -1.94 12.19
C LYS A 35 -17.73 -1.56 11.31
N GLN A 36 -17.54 -0.62 10.37
CA GLN A 36 -18.59 -0.20 9.45
C GLN A 36 -19.12 -1.36 8.58
N ALA A 37 -18.23 -2.25 8.14
CA ALA A 37 -18.63 -3.43 7.37
C ALA A 37 -19.48 -4.41 8.21
N TRP A 38 -19.23 -4.53 9.51
CA TRP A 38 -19.94 -5.46 10.39
C TRP A 38 -21.23 -4.87 10.98
N GLU A 39 -21.31 -3.56 11.19
CA GLU A 39 -22.48 -2.88 11.76
C GLU A 39 -23.59 -2.61 10.73
N SER A 40 -23.35 -2.87 9.44
CA SER A 40 -24.22 -2.47 8.33
C SER A 40 -25.40 -3.41 8.03
N GLY A 41 -25.68 -4.43 8.85
CA GLY A 41 -26.91 -5.23 8.70
C GLY A 41 -26.97 -6.54 9.50
N ALA A 42 -28.17 -7.12 9.56
CA ALA A 42 -28.44 -8.47 10.09
C ALA A 42 -28.20 -9.56 9.03
N ASP A 43 -27.10 -9.42 8.29
CA ASP A 43 -26.74 -10.36 7.24
C ASP A 43 -26.13 -11.63 7.82
N ASP A 44 -26.19 -12.72 7.05
CA ASP A 44 -25.46 -13.92 7.41
C ASP A 44 -23.95 -13.65 7.38
N VAL A 45 -23.20 -14.47 8.13
CA VAL A 45 -21.75 -14.31 8.31
C VAL A 45 -20.99 -14.24 6.98
N THR A 46 -21.42 -14.97 5.94
CA THR A 46 -20.71 -15.00 4.65
C THR A 46 -20.89 -13.69 3.88
N THR A 47 -22.08 -13.09 3.97
CA THR A 47 -22.37 -11.78 3.38
C THR A 47 -21.57 -10.68 4.08
N SER A 48 -21.50 -10.71 5.41
CA SER A 48 -20.70 -9.76 6.20
C SER A 48 -19.20 -9.87 5.90
N ILE A 49 -18.66 -11.09 5.78
CA ILE A 49 -17.27 -11.32 5.37
C ILE A 49 -17.00 -10.77 3.97
N SER A 50 -17.92 -11.00 3.02
CA SER A 50 -17.78 -10.54 1.64
C SER A 50 -17.79 -9.01 1.55
N ARG A 51 -18.65 -8.35 2.32
CA ARG A 51 -18.69 -6.88 2.44
C ARG A 51 -17.39 -6.33 3.02
N CYS A 52 -16.97 -6.85 4.17
CA CYS A 52 -15.73 -6.45 4.83
C CYS A 52 -14.52 -6.61 3.89
N THR A 53 -14.47 -7.73 3.17
CA THR A 53 -13.44 -8.00 2.16
C THR A 53 -13.40 -6.93 1.06
N ASN A 54 -14.55 -6.54 0.51
CA ASN A 54 -14.62 -5.53 -0.53
C ASN A 54 -14.25 -4.14 -0.01
N GLN A 55 -14.78 -3.73 1.14
CA GLN A 55 -14.47 -2.43 1.73
C GLN A 55 -12.99 -2.29 2.09
N LEU A 56 -12.37 -3.33 2.64
CA LEU A 56 -10.92 -3.35 2.91
C LEU A 56 -10.09 -3.27 1.64
N ARG A 57 -10.54 -3.90 0.55
CA ARG A 57 -9.89 -3.82 -0.76
C ARG A 57 -9.93 -2.39 -1.31
N ASP A 58 -11.08 -1.72 -1.20
CA ASP A 58 -11.26 -0.35 -1.67
C ASP A 58 -10.48 0.64 -0.81
N TRP A 59 -10.59 0.53 0.52
CA TRP A 59 -9.83 1.34 1.48
C TRP A 59 -8.32 1.27 1.20
N LYS A 60 -7.79 0.06 0.98
CA LYS A 60 -6.37 -0.13 0.63
C LYS A 60 -5.97 0.64 -0.63
N GLY A 61 -6.75 0.52 -1.71
CA GLY A 61 -6.46 1.20 -2.97
C GLY A 61 -6.50 2.72 -2.83
N VAL A 62 -7.48 3.22 -2.09
CA VAL A 62 -7.66 4.65 -1.81
C VAL A 62 -6.53 5.19 -0.93
N ASN A 63 -6.13 4.48 0.14
CA ASN A 63 -5.13 4.95 1.10
C ASN A 63 -3.76 5.17 0.43
N ILE A 64 -3.24 4.17 -0.27
CA ILE A 64 -1.94 4.28 -0.98
C ILE A 64 -2.03 5.33 -2.08
N GLY A 65 -3.12 5.33 -2.85
CA GLY A 65 -3.36 6.32 -3.89
C GLY A 65 -3.35 7.76 -3.34
N ASN A 66 -3.92 7.97 -2.15
CA ASN A 66 -3.94 9.26 -1.48
C ASN A 66 -2.56 9.69 -0.98
N ILE A 67 -1.77 8.77 -0.40
CA ILE A 67 -0.38 9.05 0.01
C ILE A 67 0.46 9.48 -1.20
N MET A 68 0.41 8.74 -2.31
CA MET A 68 1.17 9.07 -3.52
C MET A 68 0.72 10.41 -4.13
N LYS A 69 -0.60 10.67 -4.17
CA LYS A 69 -1.16 11.97 -4.62
C LYS A 69 -0.69 13.12 -3.72
N ALA A 70 -0.68 12.94 -2.40
CA ALA A 70 -0.22 13.95 -1.45
C ALA A 70 1.27 14.27 -1.65
N ILE A 71 2.13 13.25 -1.77
CA ILE A 71 3.56 13.42 -2.07
C ILE A 71 3.73 14.26 -3.35
N HIS A 72 3.02 13.90 -4.42
CA HIS A 72 3.11 14.62 -5.70
C HIS A 72 2.68 16.08 -5.61
N GLN A 73 1.55 16.34 -4.92
CA GLN A 73 1.05 17.70 -4.72
C GLN A 73 2.04 18.56 -3.91
N ARG A 74 2.60 18.01 -2.83
CA ARG A 74 3.57 18.72 -1.98
C ARG A 74 4.89 18.97 -2.71
N ARG A 75 5.39 18.00 -3.48
CA ARG A 75 6.55 18.19 -4.36
C ARG A 75 6.31 19.29 -5.40
N ARG A 76 5.14 19.32 -6.04
CA ARG A 76 4.77 20.41 -6.97
C ARG A 76 4.74 21.77 -6.29
N ARG A 77 4.19 21.85 -5.07
CA ARG A 77 4.16 23.10 -4.29
C ARG A 77 5.58 23.53 -3.92
N LEU A 78 6.43 22.62 -3.45
CA LEU A 78 7.82 22.88 -3.11
C LEU A 78 8.61 23.39 -4.33
N LYS A 79 8.43 22.78 -5.50
CA LYS A 79 9.05 23.23 -6.75
C LYS A 79 8.68 24.68 -7.07
N ARG A 80 7.39 25.02 -7.02
CA ARG A 80 6.92 26.41 -7.25
C ARG A 80 7.50 27.41 -6.25
N LEU A 81 7.61 27.04 -4.98
CA LEU A 81 8.25 27.90 -3.98
C LEU A 81 9.75 28.09 -4.28
N ASN A 82 10.42 27.07 -4.78
CA ASN A 82 11.85 27.17 -5.13
C ASN A 82 12.11 28.05 -6.36
N GLU A 83 11.13 28.21 -7.25
CA GLU A 83 11.17 29.12 -8.40
C GLU A 83 10.87 30.59 -8.01
N GLY A 84 10.34 30.84 -6.81
CA GLY A 84 9.95 32.17 -6.33
C GLY A 84 10.89 32.80 -5.28
N GLY A 85 10.41 33.86 -4.64
CA GLY A 85 11.14 34.64 -3.63
C GLY A 85 11.55 33.86 -2.37
N ARG A 86 12.45 34.44 -1.58
CA ARG A 86 13.00 33.83 -0.35
C ARG A 86 12.58 34.59 0.92
N SER A 87 11.31 35.00 1.01
CA SER A 87 10.81 35.61 2.25
C SER A 87 10.90 34.62 3.41
N ALA A 88 10.97 35.11 4.64
CA ALA A 88 11.01 34.28 5.84
C ALA A 88 9.81 33.30 5.90
N VAL A 89 8.62 33.77 5.50
CA VAL A 89 7.40 32.95 5.40
C VAL A 89 7.57 31.82 4.39
N GLN A 90 8.13 32.11 3.21
CA GLN A 90 8.38 31.10 2.18
C GLN A 90 9.46 30.10 2.61
N ILE A 91 10.46 30.52 3.36
CA ILE A 91 11.48 29.61 3.91
C ILE A 91 10.82 28.65 4.91
N GLN A 92 9.95 29.15 5.79
CA GLN A 92 9.23 28.31 6.75
C GLN A 92 8.27 27.33 6.05
N GLU A 93 7.55 27.78 5.02
CA GLU A 93 6.66 26.92 4.22
C GLU A 93 7.45 25.80 3.52
N ARG A 94 8.64 26.09 2.97
CA ARG A 94 9.52 25.07 2.38
C ARG A 94 9.91 23.99 3.39
N LYS A 95 10.36 24.39 4.60
CA LYS A 95 10.72 23.44 5.66
C LYS A 95 9.55 22.51 5.98
N LYS A 96 8.37 23.09 6.21
CA LYS A 96 7.15 22.32 6.47
C LYS A 96 6.83 21.32 5.36
N LEU A 97 6.90 21.74 4.10
CA LEU A 97 6.65 20.84 2.95
C LEU A 97 7.67 19.71 2.86
N ILE A 98 8.94 19.98 3.16
CA ILE A 98 10.00 18.95 3.18
C ILE A 98 9.70 17.91 4.26
N ASP A 99 9.35 18.35 5.46
CA ASP A 99 9.02 17.46 6.58
C ASP A 99 7.79 16.59 6.27
N GLU A 100 6.75 17.20 5.68
CA GLU A 100 5.54 16.49 5.26
C GLU A 100 5.82 15.47 4.15
N ILE A 101 6.66 15.82 3.16
CA ILE A 101 7.07 14.88 2.11
C ILE A 101 7.86 13.73 2.73
N ALA A 102 8.79 14.00 3.65
CA ALA A 102 9.58 12.96 4.31
C ALA A 102 8.69 11.99 5.09
N GLN A 103 7.70 12.51 5.82
CA GLN A 103 6.74 11.68 6.56
C GLN A 103 5.88 10.83 5.64
N LEU A 104 5.32 11.40 4.57
CA LEU A 104 4.51 10.66 3.59
C LEU A 104 5.34 9.61 2.84
N THR A 105 6.58 9.93 2.44
CA THR A 105 7.48 8.98 1.80
C THR A 105 7.87 7.85 2.76
N LYS A 106 8.04 8.12 4.06
CA LYS A 106 8.25 7.08 5.07
C LYS A 106 7.05 6.14 5.18
N GLN A 107 5.82 6.67 5.14
CA GLN A 107 4.60 5.85 5.13
C GLN A 107 4.52 4.97 3.86
N GLU A 108 4.80 5.56 2.70
CA GLU A 108 4.89 4.82 1.43
C GLU A 108 5.96 3.72 1.48
N GLU A 109 7.15 4.01 2.00
CA GLU A 109 8.24 3.03 2.11
C GLU A 109 7.87 1.88 3.05
N ILE A 110 7.29 2.19 4.21
CA ILE A 110 6.79 1.19 5.16
C ILE A 110 5.80 0.27 4.45
N PHE A 111 4.82 0.85 3.76
CA PHE A 111 3.83 0.10 2.99
C PHE A 111 4.47 -0.85 1.96
N TRP A 112 5.40 -0.35 1.14
CA TRP A 112 6.07 -1.17 0.11
C TRP A 112 7.00 -2.23 0.68
N ARG A 113 7.74 -1.91 1.75
CA ARG A 113 8.65 -2.86 2.43
C ARG A 113 7.86 -4.03 3.00
N GLN A 114 6.73 -3.75 3.66
CA GLN A 114 5.85 -4.77 4.22
C GLN A 114 5.29 -5.69 3.13
N ARG A 115 4.84 -5.12 2.01
CA ARG A 115 4.32 -5.88 0.87
C ARG A 115 5.39 -6.75 0.19
N SER A 116 6.60 -6.22 0.05
CA SER A 116 7.75 -6.97 -0.47
C SER A 116 8.08 -8.17 0.43
N ARG A 117 8.09 -7.99 1.75
CA ARG A 117 8.30 -9.08 2.71
C ARG A 117 7.20 -10.14 2.64
N ALA A 118 5.94 -9.72 2.58
CA ALA A 118 4.80 -10.64 2.44
C ALA A 118 4.87 -11.45 1.14
N LEU A 119 5.30 -10.82 0.03
CA LEU A 119 5.54 -11.50 -1.24
C LEU A 119 6.69 -12.50 -1.13
N CYS A 120 7.82 -12.10 -0.55
CA CYS A 120 8.99 -12.94 -0.36
C CYS A 120 8.69 -14.19 0.49
N LEU A 121 7.95 -14.04 1.60
CA LEU A 121 7.51 -15.18 2.42
C LEU A 121 6.65 -16.15 1.60
N LYS A 122 5.69 -15.63 0.83
CA LYS A 122 4.81 -16.44 -0.02
C LYS A 122 5.58 -17.18 -1.12
N GLU A 123 6.61 -16.57 -1.69
CA GLU A 123 7.44 -17.19 -2.73
C GLU A 123 8.45 -18.18 -2.13
N GLY A 124 9.02 -17.87 -0.96
CA GLY A 124 9.85 -18.80 -0.17
C GLY A 124 9.09 -20.08 0.19
N ASP A 125 7.84 -19.95 0.66
CA ASP A 125 6.95 -21.08 0.96
C ASP A 125 6.59 -21.93 -0.28
N LYS A 126 6.58 -21.32 -1.47
CA LYS A 126 6.40 -22.06 -2.72
C LYS A 126 7.66 -22.83 -3.11
N ASN A 127 8.84 -22.27 -2.86
CA ASN A 127 10.10 -22.94 -3.09
C ASN A 127 10.31 -24.13 -2.13
N THR A 128 9.94 -24.02 -0.85
CA THR A 128 10.03 -25.16 0.08
C THR A 128 9.17 -26.35 -0.37
N LYS A 129 7.95 -26.14 -0.88
CA LYS A 129 7.15 -27.22 -1.48
C LYS A 129 7.83 -27.90 -2.68
N TYR A 130 8.54 -27.14 -3.51
CA TYR A 130 9.31 -27.70 -4.63
C TYR A 130 10.45 -28.59 -4.13
N PHE A 131 11.21 -28.14 -3.11
CA PHE A 131 12.29 -28.93 -2.52
C PHE A 131 11.79 -30.16 -1.76
N HIS A 132 10.67 -30.08 -1.05
CA HIS A 132 10.05 -31.24 -0.39
C HIS A 132 9.51 -32.27 -1.39
N ARG A 133 9.09 -31.85 -2.59
CA ARG A 133 8.63 -32.78 -3.66
C ARG A 133 9.80 -33.43 -4.42
N LYS A 134 10.97 -32.79 -4.48
CA LYS A 134 12.17 -33.32 -5.15
C LYS A 134 13.03 -34.24 -4.27
N ALA A 135 12.74 -34.32 -2.97
CA ALA A 135 13.44 -35.15 -2.00
C ALA A 135 12.75 -36.50 -1.72
N GLY A 136 11.88 -36.97 -2.62
CA GLY A 136 11.18 -38.26 -2.54
C GLY A 136 11.31 -39.04 -3.84
#